data_AF-A0AAJ3UHQ1-F1
#
_entry.id   AF-A0AAJ3UHQ1-F1
#
_cell.length_a   1.000
_cell.length_b   1.000
_cell.length_c   1.000
_cell.angle_alpha   90.00
_cell.angle_beta   90.00
_cell.angle_gamma   90.00
#
_symmetry.space_group_name_H-M   'P 1'
#
loop_
_entity.id
_entity.type
_entity.pdbx_description
1 polymer ?
#
loop_
_entity_poly.entity_id
_entity_poly.type
_entity_poly.pdbx_seq_one_letter_code
_entity_poly.pdbx_strand_id
1 'polypeptide(L)'
;MNETLFSSSELLAADGLGPWPILMRPDEIINLKTAVHTAGRDEKTIRGWCKEFGIGRQAKPGAPLDISAPALEMVIHGDVAALELLREGKRTHPRVRRYFDHLGVPV
;
A
#
# COMPACT_ATOMS: atom_id res chain seq x y z
N MET A 1 31.99 -2.79 -1.79
CA MET A 1 31.06 -2.46 -0.69
C MET A 1 29.78 -3.23 -0.96
N ASN A 2 29.49 -4.27 -0.18
CA ASN A 2 28.23 -5.01 -0.29
C ASN A 2 27.14 -4.17 0.38
N GLU A 3 26.30 -3.50 -0.41
CA GLU A 3 25.04 -2.97 0.11
C GLU A 3 24.13 -4.17 0.38
N THR A 4 24.06 -4.59 1.64
CA THR A 4 23.05 -5.56 2.08
C THR A 4 21.67 -4.93 1.88
N LEU A 5 20.86 -5.54 1.00
CA LEU A 5 19.51 -5.08 0.66
C LEU A 5 18.54 -5.10 1.85
N PHE A 6 18.84 -5.92 2.87
CA PHE A 6 18.05 -6.05 4.07
C PHE A 6 18.97 -6.11 5.29
N SER A 7 18.61 -5.38 6.34
CA SER A 7 19.22 -5.51 7.66
C SER A 7 18.76 -6.81 8.33
N SER A 8 19.57 -7.34 9.25
CA SER A 8 19.21 -8.53 10.03
C SER A 8 17.91 -8.35 10.83
N SER A 9 17.57 -7.11 11.19
CA SER A 9 16.30 -6.77 11.86
C SER A 9 15.10 -6.89 10.92
N GLU A 10 15.25 -6.49 9.65
CA GLU A 10 14.20 -6.62 8.62
C GLU A 10 13.94 -8.08 8.24
N LEU A 11 14.98 -8.92 8.26
CA LEU A 11 14.84 -10.37 8.06
C LEU A 11 14.12 -11.05 9.23
N LEU A 12 14.34 -10.59 10.47
CA LEU A 12 13.64 -11.10 11.66
C LEU A 12 12.20 -10.58 11.78
N ALA A 13 11.90 -9.41 11.22
CA ALA A 13 10.55 -8.86 11.18
C ALA A 13 9.62 -9.59 10.19
N ALA A 14 10.17 -10.47 9.34
CA ALA A 14 9.40 -11.33 8.45
C ALA A 14 8.50 -12.35 9.20
N ASP A 15 8.73 -12.53 10.51
CA ASP A 15 7.98 -13.46 11.37
C ASP A 15 6.74 -12.84 12.05
N GLY A 16 6.30 -11.62 11.68
CA GLY A 16 4.93 -11.14 11.95
C GLY A 16 4.75 -9.85 12.76
N LEU A 17 5.09 -8.69 12.19
CA LEU A 17 4.84 -7.37 12.79
C LEU A 17 3.89 -6.45 12.00
N GLY A 18 3.16 -6.96 11.02
CA GLY A 18 2.17 -6.19 10.26
C GLY A 18 1.43 -7.02 9.20
N PRO A 19 0.37 -6.47 8.59
CA PRO A 19 -0.33 -7.18 7.52
C PRO A 19 0.60 -7.42 6.33
N TRP A 20 0.41 -8.55 5.63
CA TRP A 20 1.20 -8.88 4.45
C TRP A 20 1.16 -7.73 3.44
N PRO A 21 2.28 -7.38 2.80
CA PRO A 21 2.31 -6.25 1.88
C PRO A 21 1.40 -6.50 0.68
N ILE A 22 0.75 -5.44 0.20
CA ILE A 22 0.02 -5.50 -1.07
C ILE A 22 1.03 -5.56 -2.22
N LEU A 23 0.88 -6.55 -3.09
CA LEU A 23 1.68 -6.67 -4.30
C LEU A 23 1.20 -5.63 -5.32
N MET A 24 1.88 -4.49 -5.31
CA MET A 24 1.53 -3.34 -6.14
C MET A 24 1.98 -3.50 -7.58
N ARG A 25 1.13 -3.08 -8.52
CA ARG A 25 1.50 -2.94 -9.94
C ARG A 25 1.90 -1.50 -10.29
N PRO A 26 2.76 -1.26 -11.30
CA PRO A 26 3.23 0.09 -11.63
C PRO A 26 2.10 1.09 -11.94
N ASP A 27 1.02 0.62 -12.55
CA ASP A 27 -0.14 1.40 -13.01
C ASP A 27 -1.03 1.93 -11.87
N GLU A 28 -0.88 1.40 -10.66
CA GLU A 28 -1.69 1.79 -9.49
C GLU A 28 -0.88 2.46 -8.38
N ILE A 29 0.42 2.63 -8.59
CA ILE A 29 1.32 3.25 -7.62
C ILE A 29 1.20 4.77 -7.73
N ILE A 30 0.94 5.39 -6.59
CA ILE A 30 1.03 6.84 -6.43
C ILE A 30 2.10 7.20 -5.41
N ASN A 31 2.67 8.39 -5.55
CA ASN A 31 3.61 8.93 -4.57
C ASN A 31 2.87 9.57 -3.39
N LEU A 32 3.62 9.86 -2.34
CA LEU A 32 3.09 10.47 -1.11
C LEU A 32 2.39 11.82 -1.31
N LYS A 33 2.88 12.67 -2.22
CA LYS A 33 2.26 13.97 -2.50
C LYS A 33 0.87 13.79 -3.11
N THR A 34 0.74 12.87 -4.06
CA THR A 34 -0.55 12.51 -4.66
C THR A 34 -1.48 11.90 -3.61
N ALA A 35 -0.99 10.98 -2.77
CA ALA A 35 -1.80 10.37 -1.72
C ALA A 35 -2.35 11.40 -0.72
N VAL A 36 -1.53 12.35 -0.28
CA VAL A 36 -1.95 13.47 0.59
C VAL A 36 -3.05 14.31 -0.07
N HIS A 37 -2.86 14.64 -1.35
CA HIS A 37 -3.84 15.43 -2.10
C HIS A 37 -5.17 14.69 -2.26
N THR A 38 -5.15 13.43 -2.70
CA THR A 38 -6.36 12.64 -2.94
C THR A 38 -7.10 12.32 -1.65
N ALA A 39 -6.39 11.97 -0.57
CA ALA A 39 -7.01 11.62 0.70
C ALA A 39 -7.49 12.84 1.52
N GLY A 40 -7.02 14.05 1.20
CA GLY A 40 -7.27 15.25 2.00
C GLY A 40 -6.74 15.14 3.44
N ARG A 41 -5.66 14.39 3.64
CA ARG A 41 -5.01 14.16 4.96
C ARG A 41 -3.57 14.60 4.94
N ASP A 42 -3.03 14.91 6.13
CA ASP A 42 -1.63 15.29 6.24
C ASP A 42 -0.69 14.09 5.98
N GLU A 43 0.58 14.42 5.70
CA GLU A 43 1.61 13.42 5.38
C GLU A 43 1.83 12.41 6.51
N LYS A 44 1.72 12.85 7.76
CA LYS A 44 1.93 12.00 8.94
C LYS A 44 0.83 10.94 9.02
N THR A 45 -0.42 11.31 8.76
CA THR A 45 -1.55 10.38 8.68
C THR A 45 -1.33 9.35 7.58
N ILE A 46 -0.97 9.77 6.36
CA ILE A 46 -0.76 8.84 5.23
C ILE A 46 0.38 7.86 5.53
N ARG A 47 1.49 8.32 6.10
CA ARG A 47 2.59 7.44 6.52
C ARG A 47 2.17 6.48 7.64
N GLY A 48 1.31 6.93 8.55
CA GLY A 48 0.69 6.09 9.57
C GLY A 48 -0.12 4.96 8.95
N TRP A 49 -1.03 5.29 8.04
CA TRP A 49 -1.85 4.31 7.32
C TRP A 49 -1.03 3.34 6.48
N CYS A 50 0.05 3.80 5.83
CA CYS A 50 0.95 2.92 5.09
C CYS A 50 1.55 1.82 5.96
N LYS A 51 1.92 2.15 7.21
CA LYS A 51 2.48 1.20 8.18
C LYS A 51 1.40 0.31 8.80
N GLU A 52 0.30 0.91 9.22
CA GLU A 52 -0.81 0.23 9.90
C GLU A 52 -1.51 -0.78 9.01
N PHE A 53 -1.79 -0.41 7.76
CA PHE A 53 -2.56 -1.22 6.82
C PHE A 53 -1.70 -1.94 5.78
N GLY A 54 -0.37 -1.75 5.78
CA GLY A 54 0.53 -2.38 4.82
C GLY A 54 0.23 -1.98 3.36
N ILE A 55 -0.19 -0.73 3.13
CA ILE A 55 -0.59 -0.20 1.82
C ILE A 55 0.53 0.61 1.14
N GLY A 56 1.69 0.71 1.79
CA GLY A 56 2.87 1.41 1.29
C GLY A 56 4.06 0.46 1.09
N ARG A 57 4.95 0.80 0.16
CA ARG A 57 6.21 0.12 -0.09
C ARG A 57 7.35 1.14 -0.11
N GLN A 58 8.37 0.89 0.72
CA GLN A 58 9.59 1.68 0.75
C GLN A 58 10.78 0.73 0.79
N ALA A 59 11.67 0.81 -0.21
CA ALA A 59 12.76 -0.15 -0.38
C ALA A 59 13.84 -0.05 0.71
N LYS A 60 14.11 1.17 1.20
CA LYS A 60 15.03 1.44 2.31
C LYS A 60 14.68 2.77 2.98
N PRO A 61 15.13 3.03 4.22
CA PRO A 61 14.94 4.32 4.88
C PRO A 61 15.39 5.48 3.99
N GLY A 62 14.51 6.48 3.81
CA GLY A 62 14.76 7.65 2.97
C GLY A 62 14.50 7.46 1.47
N ALA A 63 14.22 6.23 0.99
CA ALA A 63 13.78 6.01 -0.38
C ALA A 63 12.36 6.57 -0.61
N PRO A 64 11.95 6.80 -1.87
CA PRO A 64 10.56 7.12 -2.19
C PRO A 64 9.58 6.11 -1.59
N LEU A 65 8.44 6.60 -1.13
CA LEU A 65 7.33 5.78 -0.63
C LEU A 65 6.32 5.62 -1.76
N ASP A 66 6.21 4.39 -2.26
CA ASP A 66 5.17 3.96 -3.19
C ASP A 66 3.92 3.60 -2.39
N ILE A 67 2.75 4.00 -2.86
CA ILE A 67 1.47 3.77 -2.19
C ILE A 67 0.49 3.18 -3.21
N SER A 68 -0.21 2.12 -2.84
CA SER A 68 -1.28 1.56 -3.67
C SER A 68 -2.48 2.49 -3.63
N ALA A 69 -2.82 3.11 -4.77
CA ALA A 69 -4.01 3.96 -4.91
C ALA A 69 -5.32 3.23 -4.54
N PRO A 70 -5.63 2.02 -5.06
CA PRO A 70 -6.87 1.33 -4.70
C PRO A 70 -6.91 0.94 -3.22
N ALA A 71 -5.77 0.57 -2.62
CA ALA A 71 -5.73 0.25 -1.20
C ALA A 71 -5.94 1.50 -0.32
N LEU A 72 -5.41 2.66 -0.73
CA LEU A 72 -5.65 3.92 -0.04
C LEU A 72 -7.13 4.30 -0.08
N GLU A 73 -7.80 4.17 -1.23
CA GLU A 73 -9.25 4.40 -1.34
C GLU A 73 -10.06 3.44 -0.44
N MET A 74 -9.68 2.16 -0.38
CA MET A 74 -10.31 1.21 0.54
C MET A 74 -10.17 1.64 2.00
N VAL A 75 -9.00 2.14 2.41
CA VAL A 75 -8.77 2.66 3.77
C VAL A 75 -9.61 3.93 4.03
N ILE A 76 -9.66 4.87 3.08
CA ILE A 76 -10.47 6.10 3.19
C ILE A 76 -11.95 5.75 3.40
N HIS A 77 -12.44 4.73 2.69
CA HIS A 77 -13.82 4.27 2.78
C HIS A 77 -14.09 3.27 3.92
N GLY A 78 -13.06 2.88 4.69
CA GLY A 78 -13.18 1.90 5.75
C GLY A 78 -13.52 0.47 5.27
N ASP A 79 -13.27 0.15 3.99
CA ASP A 79 -13.55 -1.15 3.40
C ASP A 79 -12.40 -2.14 3.62
N VAL A 80 -12.24 -2.56 4.88
CA VAL A 80 -11.20 -3.53 5.30
C VAL A 80 -11.37 -4.87 4.58
N ALA A 81 -12.60 -5.29 4.28
CA ALA A 81 -12.82 -6.55 3.57
C ALA A 81 -12.29 -6.51 2.13
N ALA A 82 -12.47 -5.39 1.41
CA ALA A 82 -11.85 -5.22 0.10
C ALA A 82 -10.32 -5.18 0.19
N LEU A 83 -9.79 -4.52 1.21
CA LEU A 83 -8.36 -4.42 1.44
C LEU A 83 -7.71 -5.80 1.62
N GLU A 84 -8.32 -6.67 2.42
CA GLU A 84 -7.80 -8.03 2.63
C GLU A 84 -7.96 -8.91 1.37
N LEU A 85 -9.05 -8.77 0.63
CA LEU A 85 -9.18 -9.46 -0.68
C LEU A 85 -8.11 -9.01 -1.67
N LEU A 86 -7.79 -7.72 -1.70
CA LEU A 86 -6.71 -7.18 -2.53
C LEU A 86 -5.36 -7.75 -2.09
N ARG A 87 -5.13 -7.84 -0.77
CA ARG A 87 -3.91 -8.42 -0.17
C ARG A 87 -3.73 -9.90 -0.52
N GLU A 88 -4.82 -10.67 -0.56
CA GLU A 88 -4.85 -12.06 -1.04
C GLU A 88 -4.66 -12.18 -2.57
N GLY A 89 -4.59 -11.06 -3.30
CA GLY A 89 -4.44 -11.05 -4.75
C GLY A 89 -5.76 -11.23 -5.52
N LYS A 90 -6.92 -11.18 -4.86
CA LYS A 90 -8.25 -11.33 -5.48
C LYS A 90 -8.72 -10.05 -6.17
N ARG A 91 -7.93 -9.53 -7.11
CA ARG A 91 -8.17 -8.22 -7.76
C ARG A 91 -9.44 -8.16 -8.61
N THR A 92 -9.85 -9.30 -9.17
CA THR A 92 -11.07 -9.43 -9.99
C THR A 92 -12.34 -9.58 -9.15
N HIS A 93 -12.23 -9.73 -7.81
CA HIS A 93 -13.39 -9.82 -6.95
C HIS A 93 -14.22 -8.53 -7.05
N PRO A 94 -15.57 -8.58 -7.18
CA PRO A 94 -16.39 -7.39 -7.43
C PRO A 94 -16.17 -6.24 -6.43
N ARG A 95 -15.96 -6.58 -5.15
CA ARG A 95 -15.68 -5.62 -4.08
C ARG A 95 -14.34 -4.90 -4.23
N VAL A 96 -13.34 -5.55 -4.84
CA VAL A 96 -12.03 -4.96 -5.15
C VAL A 96 -12.10 -4.22 -6.49
N ARG A 97 -12.65 -4.88 -7.51
CA ARG A 97 -12.76 -4.39 -8.89
C ARG A 97 -13.37 -2.99 -8.99
N ARG A 98 -14.41 -2.70 -8.20
CA ARG A 98 -15.05 -1.38 -8.17
C ARG A 98 -14.09 -0.22 -7.85
N TYR A 99 -13.04 -0.45 -7.06
CA TYR A 99 -12.05 0.58 -6.72
C TYR A 99 -11.11 0.85 -7.89
N PHE A 100 -10.70 -0.20 -8.60
CA PHE A 100 -9.90 -0.09 -9.82
C PHE A 100 -10.68 0.65 -10.91
N ASP A 101 -11.96 0.28 -11.12
CA ASP A 101 -12.83 0.95 -12.08
C ASP A 101 -13.06 2.42 -11.69
N HIS A 102 -13.27 2.72 -10.42
CA HIS A 102 -13.42 4.09 -9.91
C HIS A 102 -12.19 4.96 -10.18
N LEU A 103 -10.99 4.38 -10.03
CA LEU A 103 -9.72 5.06 -10.23
C LEU A 103 -9.26 5.07 -11.70
N GLY A 104 -9.94 4.34 -12.59
CA GLY A 104 -9.52 4.19 -13.98
C GLY A 104 -8.23 3.37 -14.17
N VAL A 105 -7.94 2.48 -13.22
CA VAL A 105 -6.72 1.64 -13.20
C VAL A 105 -7.05 0.23 -13.69
N PRO A 106 -6.20 -0.42 -14.50
CA PRO A 106 -6.46 -1.78 -14.96
C PRO A 106 -6.33 -2.83 -13.84
N VAL A 107 -7.08 -3.93 -13.97
CA VAL A 107 -7.10 -5.09 -13.03
C VAL A 107 -6.36 -6.28 -13.59
#